data_AF-A0A928UNG1-F1
#
_entry.id   AF-A0A928UNG1-F1
#
_cell.length_a   1.000
_cell.length_b   1.000
_cell.length_c   1.000
_cell.angle_alpha   90.00
_cell.angle_beta   90.00
_cell.angle_gamma   90.00
#
_symmetry.space_group_name_H-M   'P 1'
#
loop_
_entity.id
_entity.type
_entity.pdbx_description
1 polymer ?
#
loop_
_entity_poly.entity_id
_entity_poly.type
_entity_poly.pdbx_seq_one_letter_code
_entity_poly.pdbx_strand_id
1 'polypeptide(L)'
;MRDLFPSDSPSLKEPSSKEKAVDDNESGKAATPSNVPPPPSPPTSPPTSPPTPMMAQYLKIKAQHQDALLFYRMGDFYELFFDDALEAAQALDIALTHRGKHEGKNIPMCGVPYHASESYLHKLIHKGYRVAVCEQTEDPRAAKKRAKKGGAKSVVARDVVRLVTPGTLSEESLLEAREGNYLAAVAIKNKESALAWLDMSTGEFFVRSLGDNTENNTDNRDALAASIARVAPSELLYVDDDGFTPKDIYEGATTLVAPISSQRALDLLREHFSTIDDDLQRIMCVAAAHIVSYLHLTQMENMPHLRSPQIEQGAGIMMLDAATRNNLELVRSLSGEKKGSLLSVIDYTCSPAGARALAQRLSAPLTDLATLQARHQCVAAFVAAQDDRRGIRDQLKATADMMRSLSRLIQSRGGPRDLLVLRQGLIQSRLIYTQLTSMNKSS
;
A
#
# COMPACT_ATOMS: atom_id res chain seq x y z
N MET A 1 2.19 -19.31 -61.79
CA MET A 1 3.03 -18.53 -62.72
C MET A 1 3.89 -17.60 -61.87
N ARG A 2 5.21 -17.78 -61.93
CA ARG A 2 6.30 -17.12 -61.20
C ARG A 2 6.65 -17.65 -59.79
N ASP A 3 7.45 -18.72 -59.85
CA ASP A 3 8.63 -18.95 -59.01
C ASP A 3 9.64 -17.79 -59.05
N LEU A 4 10.53 -17.72 -58.05
CA LEU A 4 11.99 -17.51 -58.18
C LEU A 4 12.67 -17.54 -56.78
N PHE A 5 13.12 -18.75 -56.38
CA PHE A 5 14.38 -19.13 -55.68
C PHE A 5 14.86 -18.50 -54.33
N PRO A 6 15.83 -19.13 -53.61
CA PRO A 6 16.05 -20.57 -53.35
C PRO A 6 16.38 -20.90 -51.88
N SER A 7 16.22 -22.18 -51.56
CA SER A 7 16.74 -22.90 -50.38
C SER A 7 18.22 -23.24 -50.51
N ASP A 8 18.98 -23.06 -49.42
CA ASP A 8 20.05 -23.99 -48.97
C ASP A 8 20.75 -23.44 -47.73
N SER A 9 20.88 -24.26 -46.67
CA SER A 9 22.09 -24.44 -45.84
C SER A 9 21.85 -25.37 -44.64
N PRO A 10 22.89 -26.09 -44.15
CA PRO A 10 22.76 -27.45 -43.64
C PRO A 10 22.91 -27.61 -42.13
N SER A 11 22.55 -28.80 -41.65
CA SER A 11 22.69 -29.28 -40.28
C SER A 11 24.14 -29.53 -39.88
N LEU A 12 24.51 -29.12 -38.66
CA LEU A 12 25.76 -29.50 -38.01
C LEU A 12 25.46 -30.05 -36.61
N LYS A 13 25.90 -31.30 -36.43
CA LYS A 13 25.85 -32.11 -35.21
C LYS A 13 26.91 -31.64 -34.22
N GLU A 14 26.55 -31.59 -32.94
CA GLU A 14 27.48 -31.60 -31.82
C GLU A 14 28.23 -32.94 -31.72
N PRO A 15 29.48 -32.92 -31.24
CA PRO A 15 30.05 -34.08 -30.57
C PRO A 15 30.46 -33.80 -29.12
N SER A 16 30.29 -34.86 -28.34
CA SER A 16 30.51 -34.97 -26.90
C SER A 16 31.97 -34.93 -26.48
N SER A 17 32.14 -34.45 -25.25
CA SER A 17 33.32 -34.57 -24.40
C SER A 17 33.63 -36.02 -24.02
N LYS A 18 34.89 -36.43 -24.14
CA LYS A 18 35.44 -37.59 -23.43
C LYS A 18 36.75 -37.22 -22.73
N GLU A 19 36.75 -37.56 -21.44
CA GLU A 19 37.89 -37.64 -20.54
C GLU A 19 39.04 -38.50 -21.09
N LYS A 20 40.26 -38.19 -20.65
CA LYS A 20 41.27 -39.20 -20.31
C LYS A 20 42.27 -38.62 -19.31
N ALA A 21 42.27 -39.20 -18.11
CA ALA A 21 43.35 -39.17 -17.14
C ALA A 21 44.48 -40.11 -17.59
N VAL A 22 45.73 -39.76 -17.31
CA VAL A 22 46.82 -40.71 -16.99
C VAL A 22 47.80 -40.02 -16.03
N ASP A 23 48.06 -40.74 -14.95
CA ASP A 23 48.97 -40.53 -13.82
C ASP A 23 50.45 -40.75 -14.23
N ASP A 24 51.40 -40.26 -13.43
CA ASP A 24 52.56 -41.04 -12.95
C ASP A 24 53.60 -40.15 -12.20
N ASN A 25 53.58 -40.33 -10.87
CA ASN A 25 54.68 -40.53 -9.90
C ASN A 25 56.13 -40.54 -10.46
N GLU A 26 57.23 -40.14 -9.79
CA GLU A 26 57.58 -40.17 -8.37
C GLU A 26 58.99 -39.54 -8.13
N SER A 27 59.19 -38.93 -6.95
CA SER A 27 60.43 -38.84 -6.14
C SER A 27 61.72 -38.09 -6.56
N GLY A 28 62.15 -37.16 -5.68
CA GLY A 28 63.54 -36.68 -5.59
C GLY A 28 63.77 -35.69 -4.42
N LYS A 29 64.38 -36.16 -3.33
CA LYS A 29 64.73 -35.44 -2.09
C LYS A 29 65.81 -34.35 -2.28
N ALA A 30 65.72 -33.23 -1.53
CA ALA A 30 66.86 -32.67 -0.76
C ALA A 30 66.49 -31.44 0.11
N ALA A 31 67.01 -31.48 1.34
CA ALA A 31 67.21 -30.53 2.43
C ALA A 31 67.20 -28.99 2.19
N THR A 32 66.60 -28.28 3.17
CA THR A 32 66.78 -26.86 3.57
C THR A 32 68.06 -26.67 4.42
N PRO A 33 68.52 -25.45 4.84
CA PRO A 33 67.85 -24.13 4.87
C PRO A 33 68.70 -22.89 4.47
N SER A 34 68.05 -21.79 4.08
CA SER A 34 68.60 -20.44 4.33
C SER A 34 67.50 -19.36 4.38
N ASN A 35 67.35 -18.80 5.59
CA ASN A 35 66.99 -17.43 5.96
C ASN A 35 66.03 -16.60 5.07
N VAL A 36 64.78 -16.45 5.51
CA VAL A 36 63.85 -15.37 5.10
C VAL A 36 63.14 -14.83 6.36
N PRO A 37 63.11 -13.50 6.60
CA PRO A 37 62.42 -12.92 7.76
C PRO A 37 60.89 -13.01 7.60
N PRO A 38 60.12 -13.11 8.71
CA PRO A 38 58.66 -13.25 8.62
C PRO A 38 57.99 -11.97 8.11
N PRO A 39 56.84 -12.08 7.41
CA PRO A 39 56.08 -10.92 6.94
C PRO A 39 55.47 -10.14 8.11
N PRO A 40 55.22 -8.82 7.94
CA PRO A 40 54.69 -7.98 9.00
C PRO A 40 53.27 -8.41 9.36
N SER A 41 53.00 -8.51 10.66
CA SER A 41 51.68 -8.77 11.23
C SER A 41 50.65 -7.74 10.75
N PRO A 42 49.38 -8.12 10.51
CA PRO A 42 48.34 -7.18 10.11
C PRO A 42 48.10 -6.13 11.20
N PRO A 43 47.73 -4.88 10.84
CA PRO A 43 47.45 -3.84 11.81
C PRO A 43 46.27 -4.27 12.69
N THR A 44 46.54 -4.36 13.99
CA THR A 44 45.53 -4.58 15.03
C THR A 44 44.72 -3.29 15.14
N SER A 45 43.58 -3.25 14.45
CA SER A 45 42.55 -2.23 14.71
C SER A 45 42.09 -2.35 16.18
N PRO A 46 41.94 -1.23 16.91
CA PRO A 46 41.52 -1.26 18.30
C PRO A 46 40.08 -1.79 18.42
N PRO A 47 39.69 -2.34 19.58
CA PRO A 47 38.36 -2.89 19.80
C PRO A 47 37.29 -1.80 19.58
N THR A 48 36.36 -2.09 18.68
CA THR A 48 35.16 -1.31 18.40
C THR A 48 34.41 -1.06 19.70
N SER A 49 34.31 0.20 20.11
CA SER A 49 33.53 0.57 21.29
C SER A 49 32.07 0.14 21.08
N PRO A 50 31.44 -0.58 22.03
CA PRO A 50 30.09 -1.07 21.84
C PRO A 50 29.12 0.09 21.60
N PRO A 51 28.11 -0.07 20.74
CA PRO A 51 27.13 0.97 20.46
C PRO A 51 26.50 1.46 21.76
N THR A 52 26.23 2.76 21.82
CA THR A 52 25.51 3.32 22.98
C THR A 52 24.18 2.56 23.16
N PRO A 53 23.67 2.41 24.39
CA PRO A 53 22.44 1.66 24.63
C PRO A 53 21.24 2.10 23.76
N MET A 54 21.16 3.39 23.44
CA MET A 54 20.14 3.93 22.53
C MET A 54 20.36 3.43 21.09
N MET A 55 21.60 3.52 20.59
CA MET A 55 21.92 3.09 19.23
C MET A 55 21.79 1.58 19.05
N ALA A 56 22.11 0.79 20.09
CA ALA A 56 21.86 -0.65 20.10
C ALA A 56 20.36 -0.97 19.96
N GLN A 57 19.50 -0.20 20.65
CA GLN A 57 18.04 -0.33 20.51
C GLN A 57 17.56 0.10 19.11
N TYR A 58 18.07 1.22 18.58
CA TYR A 58 17.75 1.67 17.22
C TYR A 58 18.11 0.62 16.17
N LEU A 59 19.35 0.10 16.17
CA LEU A 59 19.81 -0.89 15.21
C LEU A 59 18.98 -2.18 15.29
N LYS A 60 18.59 -2.60 16.50
CA LYS A 60 17.72 -3.77 16.70
C LYS A 60 16.35 -3.57 16.04
N ILE A 61 15.74 -2.39 16.21
CA ILE A 61 14.43 -2.08 15.62
C ILE A 61 14.56 -1.93 14.10
N LYS A 62 15.59 -1.22 13.62
CA LYS A 62 15.84 -1.05 12.18
C LYS A 62 16.10 -2.37 11.46
N ALA A 63 16.75 -3.35 12.11
CA ALA A 63 16.96 -4.67 11.54
C ALA A 63 15.65 -5.42 11.19
N GLN A 64 14.54 -5.07 11.84
CA GLN A 64 13.20 -5.61 11.56
C GLN A 64 12.45 -4.85 10.46
N HIS A 65 12.92 -3.67 10.07
CA HIS A 65 12.29 -2.76 9.11
C HIS A 65 13.34 -2.18 8.15
N GLN A 66 14.08 -3.06 7.46
CA GLN A 66 15.19 -2.65 6.59
C GLN A 66 14.69 -1.91 5.33
N ASP A 67 13.48 -2.22 4.89
CA ASP A 67 12.77 -1.72 3.72
C ASP A 67 11.93 -0.45 3.97
N ALA A 68 11.99 0.11 5.18
CA ALA A 68 11.26 1.31 5.56
C ALA A 68 12.14 2.30 6.33
N LEU A 69 11.92 3.59 6.13
CA LEU A 69 12.54 4.64 6.94
C LEU A 69 12.05 4.55 8.38
N LEU A 70 12.94 4.64 9.36
CA LEU A 70 12.59 4.55 10.78
C LEU A 70 12.49 5.93 11.43
N PHE A 71 11.25 6.40 11.63
CA PHE A 71 10.96 7.57 12.46
C PHE A 71 11.11 7.19 13.93
N TYR A 72 12.29 7.44 14.52
CA TYR A 72 12.60 7.06 15.89
C TYR A 72 12.32 8.21 16.87
N ARG A 73 11.32 8.02 17.77
CA ARG A 73 10.89 9.07 18.71
C ARG A 73 11.97 9.44 19.72
N MET A 74 12.45 10.68 19.64
CA MET A 74 13.45 11.26 20.54
C MET A 74 12.97 12.61 21.10
N GLY A 75 12.40 12.59 22.30
CA GLY A 75 11.88 13.81 22.92
C GLY A 75 10.74 14.36 22.09
N ASP A 76 10.90 15.58 21.55
CA ASP A 76 9.92 16.25 20.67
C ASP A 76 10.23 16.11 19.17
N PHE A 77 11.13 15.20 18.79
CA PHE A 77 11.48 14.94 17.40
C PHE A 77 11.26 13.46 17.02
N TYR A 78 11.08 13.22 15.73
CA TYR A 78 11.45 11.94 15.12
C TYR A 78 12.83 12.13 14.48
N GLU A 79 13.78 11.29 14.89
CA GLU A 79 15.13 11.28 14.34
C GLU A 79 15.31 10.03 13.47
N LEU A 80 16.07 10.17 12.38
CA LEU A 80 16.52 9.10 11.50
C LEU A 80 18.05 9.07 11.53
N PHE A 81 18.65 7.90 11.35
CA PHE A 81 20.11 7.72 11.41
C PHE A 81 20.64 6.92 10.23
N PHE A 82 21.93 7.08 9.95
CA PHE A 82 22.65 6.36 8.88
C PHE A 82 22.01 6.62 7.51
N ASP A 83 21.77 5.57 6.71
CA ASP A 83 21.26 5.69 5.34
C ASP A 83 19.85 6.30 5.32
N ASP A 84 18.99 5.96 6.29
CA ASP A 84 17.67 6.58 6.46
C ASP A 84 17.78 8.11 6.59
N ALA A 85 18.81 8.61 7.27
CA ALA A 85 19.01 10.05 7.41
C ALA A 85 19.46 10.71 6.10
N LEU A 86 20.28 10.02 5.30
CA LEU A 86 20.72 10.52 4.00
C LEU A 86 19.54 10.60 3.03
N GLU A 87 18.77 9.51 2.93
CA GLU A 87 17.60 9.41 2.08
C GLU A 87 16.52 10.43 2.49
N ALA A 88 16.18 10.48 3.78
CA ALA A 88 15.15 11.39 4.28
C ALA A 88 15.58 12.87 4.16
N ALA A 89 16.85 13.20 4.41
CA ALA A 89 17.33 14.58 4.25
C ALA A 89 17.19 15.06 2.80
N GLN A 90 17.58 14.22 1.83
CA GLN A 90 17.41 14.51 0.41
C GLN A 90 15.94 14.55 -0.01
N ALA A 91 15.13 13.60 0.45
CA ALA A 91 13.72 13.52 0.10
C ALA A 91 12.90 14.67 0.69
N LEU A 92 13.23 15.15 1.90
CA LEU A 92 12.47 16.17 2.60
C LEU A 92 13.06 17.58 2.45
N ASP A 93 14.26 17.71 1.88
CA ASP A 93 15.05 18.95 1.83
C ASP A 93 15.23 19.54 3.24
N ILE A 94 15.76 18.72 4.16
CA ILE A 94 16.05 19.11 5.54
C ILE A 94 17.53 18.97 5.87
N ALA A 95 17.98 19.69 6.88
CA ALA A 95 19.38 19.69 7.29
C ALA A 95 19.86 18.30 7.73
N LEU A 96 20.90 17.79 7.07
CA LEU A 96 21.65 16.62 7.49
C LEU A 96 22.73 17.03 8.50
N THR A 97 22.71 16.41 9.66
CA THR A 97 23.64 16.64 10.77
C THR A 97 24.30 15.34 11.21
N HIS A 98 25.03 15.36 12.33
CA HIS A 98 25.66 14.16 12.88
C HIS A 98 25.44 14.05 14.39
N ARG A 99 25.33 12.81 14.90
CA ARG A 99 25.15 12.54 16.34
C ARG A 99 26.10 11.46 16.83
N GLY A 100 27.17 11.87 17.51
CA GLY A 100 28.13 10.93 18.10
C GLY A 100 28.89 10.11 17.07
N LYS A 101 29.47 8.99 17.50
CA LYS A 101 30.25 8.09 16.64
C LYS A 101 29.83 6.63 16.81
N HIS A 102 29.82 5.89 15.70
CA HIS A 102 29.66 4.44 15.65
C HIS A 102 30.82 3.88 14.83
N GLU A 103 31.54 2.90 15.37
CA GLU A 103 32.73 2.31 14.73
C GLU A 103 33.77 3.36 14.28
N GLY A 104 33.95 4.41 15.08
CA GLY A 104 34.88 5.51 14.78
C GLY A 104 34.39 6.55 13.76
N LYS A 105 33.28 6.29 13.05
CA LYS A 105 32.67 7.22 12.09
C LYS A 105 31.54 8.03 12.72
N ASN A 106 31.34 9.26 12.24
CA ASN A 106 30.19 10.08 12.66
C ASN A 106 28.90 9.44 12.16
N ILE A 107 27.85 9.44 12.99
CA ILE A 107 26.54 8.89 12.60
C ILE A 107 25.74 10.00 11.92
N PRO A 108 25.40 9.89 10.62
CA PRO A 108 24.49 10.83 9.95
C PRO A 108 23.13 10.84 10.65
N MET A 109 22.54 12.03 10.79
CA MET A 109 21.26 12.21 11.47
C MET A 109 20.48 13.37 10.86
N CYS A 110 19.19 13.17 10.62
CA CYS A 110 18.23 14.24 10.40
C CYS A 110 16.99 14.01 11.28
N GLY A 111 16.19 15.05 11.48
CA GLY A 111 14.99 14.90 12.28
C GLY A 111 13.91 15.92 11.93
N VAL A 112 12.68 15.56 12.25
CA VAL A 112 11.49 16.39 12.06
C VAL A 112 10.78 16.60 13.39
N PRO A 113 10.20 17.79 13.64
CA PRO A 113 9.42 18.02 14.85
C PRO A 113 8.19 17.10 14.90
N TYR A 114 7.91 16.54 16.07
CA TYR A 114 6.75 15.66 16.29
C TYR A 114 5.43 16.25 15.84
N HIS A 115 5.15 17.48 16.26
CA HIS A 115 3.88 18.16 15.98
C HIS A 115 3.69 18.49 14.50
N ALA A 116 4.74 18.38 13.69
CA ALA A 116 4.72 18.62 12.25
C ALA A 116 4.97 17.35 11.42
N SER A 117 5.12 16.19 12.07
CA SER A 117 5.57 14.95 11.44
C SER A 117 4.66 14.49 10.31
N GLU A 118 3.34 14.69 10.42
CA GLU A 118 2.36 14.33 9.39
C GLU A 118 2.69 14.93 8.03
N SER A 119 3.08 16.21 7.99
CA SER A 119 3.43 16.88 6.73
C SER A 119 4.69 16.28 6.06
N TYR A 120 5.63 15.78 6.86
CA TYR A 120 6.83 15.11 6.36
C TYR A 120 6.54 13.67 5.95
N LEU A 121 5.70 12.96 6.72
CA LEU A 121 5.18 11.65 6.33
C LEU A 121 4.52 11.73 4.96
N HIS A 122 3.63 12.71 4.74
CA HIS A 122 2.97 12.93 3.45
C HIS A 122 3.96 12.99 2.28
N LYS A 123 5.01 13.80 2.43
CA LYS A 123 6.05 13.98 1.40
C LYS A 123 6.83 12.70 1.13
N LEU A 124 7.18 11.96 2.19
CA LEU A 124 7.87 10.67 2.05
C LEU A 124 7.01 9.64 1.34
N ILE A 125 5.74 9.49 1.76
CA ILE A 125 4.81 8.54 1.13
C ILE A 125 4.58 8.88 -0.35
N HIS A 126 4.41 10.16 -0.69
CA HIS A 126 4.27 10.62 -2.08
C HIS A 126 5.51 10.37 -2.94
N LYS A 127 6.69 10.28 -2.32
CA LYS A 127 7.95 9.90 -2.98
C LYS A 127 8.18 8.39 -3.02
N GLY A 128 7.20 7.58 -2.57
CA GLY A 128 7.26 6.12 -2.60
C GLY A 128 7.97 5.49 -1.39
N TYR A 129 8.30 6.25 -0.35
CA TYR A 129 8.90 5.69 0.86
C TYR A 129 7.83 5.05 1.75
N ARG A 130 8.24 4.00 2.47
CA ARG A 130 7.50 3.45 3.62
C ARG A 130 8.16 3.94 4.89
N VAL A 131 7.36 4.25 5.92
CA VAL A 131 7.88 4.84 7.16
C VAL A 131 7.39 4.06 8.38
N ALA A 132 8.30 3.44 9.10
CA ALA A 132 8.05 2.82 10.40
C ALA A 132 8.08 3.90 11.49
N VAL A 133 6.97 4.06 12.22
CA VAL A 133 6.85 5.02 13.32
C VAL A 133 7.13 4.32 14.63
N CYS A 134 8.26 4.66 15.25
CA CYS A 134 8.72 4.08 16.50
C CYS A 134 8.48 5.05 17.66
N GLU A 135 7.63 4.63 18.61
CA GLU A 135 7.19 5.42 19.76
C GLU A 135 7.79 4.94 21.08
N GLN A 136 7.70 5.79 22.10
CA GLN A 136 8.03 5.42 23.47
C GLN A 136 6.89 4.59 24.08
N THR A 137 7.15 3.32 24.37
CA THR A 137 6.16 2.40 24.94
C THR A 137 6.12 2.44 26.47
N GLU A 138 7.02 3.19 27.09
CA GLU A 138 7.10 3.38 28.54
C GLU A 138 7.14 4.88 28.86
N ASP A 139 6.42 5.31 29.93
CA ASP A 139 6.51 6.69 30.42
C ASP A 139 7.98 7.01 30.81
N PRO A 140 8.55 8.14 30.33
CA PRO A 140 9.89 8.60 30.71
C PRO A 140 10.14 8.66 32.22
N ARG A 141 9.11 8.91 33.03
CA ARG A 141 9.16 8.91 34.51
C ARG A 141 9.30 7.50 35.07
N ALA A 142 8.61 6.52 34.48
CA ALA A 142 8.74 5.10 34.84
C ALA A 142 10.13 4.57 34.49
N ALA A 143 10.64 4.91 33.29
CA ALA A 143 12.00 4.57 32.88
C ALA A 143 13.05 5.17 33.84
N LYS A 144 12.90 6.43 34.26
CA LYS A 144 13.79 7.05 35.26
C LYS A 144 13.74 6.34 36.63
N LYS A 145 12.57 5.84 37.06
CA LYS A 145 12.44 5.05 38.29
C LYS A 145 13.15 3.70 38.17
N ARG A 146 13.07 3.05 37.00
CA ARG A 146 13.76 1.79 36.69
C ARG A 146 15.28 1.97 36.65
N ALA A 147 15.78 3.04 36.03
CA ALA A 147 17.18 3.42 36.04
C ALA A 147 17.73 3.65 37.47
N LYS A 148 16.93 4.25 38.37
CA LYS A 148 17.32 4.45 39.78
C LYS A 148 17.42 3.14 40.59
N LYS A 149 16.68 2.09 40.23
CA LYS A 149 16.74 0.78 40.92
C LYS A 149 17.79 -0.18 40.36
N GLY A 150 18.24 0.01 39.11
CA GLY A 150 19.03 -1.00 38.38
C GLY A 150 20.48 -0.65 38.02
N GLY A 151 21.02 0.50 38.45
CA GLY A 151 22.44 0.88 38.25
C GLY A 151 22.88 1.16 36.80
N ALA A 152 22.14 0.70 35.79
CA ALA A 152 22.38 0.99 34.37
C ALA A 152 21.57 2.21 33.90
N LYS A 153 22.12 2.99 32.96
CA LYS A 153 21.42 4.06 32.21
C LYS A 153 20.26 3.44 31.42
N SER A 154 19.10 3.21 32.06
CA SER A 154 18.00 2.51 31.42
C SER A 154 17.38 3.39 30.33
N VAL A 155 17.52 2.96 29.08
CA VAL A 155 16.87 3.61 27.93
C VAL A 155 15.37 3.35 28.01
N VAL A 156 14.57 4.36 27.64
CA VAL A 156 13.11 4.26 27.54
C VAL A 156 12.78 3.20 26.48
N ALA A 157 11.93 2.23 26.85
CA ALA A 157 11.47 1.22 25.91
C ALA A 157 10.77 1.86 24.71
N ARG A 158 11.03 1.30 23.54
CA ARG A 158 10.51 1.79 22.26
C ARG A 158 10.22 0.63 21.36
N ASP A 159 9.18 0.79 20.58
CA ASP A 159 8.79 -0.17 19.57
C ASP A 159 8.13 0.54 18.40
N VAL A 160 8.07 -0.13 17.25
CA VAL A 160 7.27 0.35 16.12
C VAL A 160 5.81 0.13 16.47
N VAL A 161 5.02 1.20 16.40
CA VAL A 161 3.57 1.16 16.66
C VAL A 161 2.74 1.14 15.38
N ARG A 162 3.40 1.46 14.25
CA ARG A 162 2.77 1.55 12.93
C ARG A 162 3.81 1.56 11.81
N LEU A 163 3.47 0.94 10.70
CA LEU A 163 4.13 1.14 9.41
C LEU A 163 3.21 1.93 8.49
N VAL A 164 3.64 3.12 8.07
CA VAL A 164 2.90 4.00 7.15
C VAL A 164 3.32 3.67 5.72
N THR A 165 2.35 3.34 4.89
CA THR A 165 2.55 2.97 3.47
C THR A 165 1.51 3.68 2.60
N PRO A 166 1.73 3.81 1.27
CA PRO A 166 0.81 4.51 0.38
C PRO A 166 -0.64 4.00 0.44
N GLY A 167 -0.87 2.69 0.62
CA GLY A 167 -2.21 2.10 0.70
C GLY A 167 -2.85 2.14 2.09
N THR A 168 -2.11 2.52 3.14
CA THR A 168 -2.55 2.37 4.56
C THR A 168 -2.66 3.71 5.30
N LEU A 169 -3.05 4.75 4.56
CA LEU A 169 -3.26 6.10 5.08
C LEU A 169 -4.67 6.23 5.69
N SER A 170 -4.79 6.88 6.86
CA SER A 170 -6.11 7.19 7.47
C SER A 170 -6.29 8.65 7.89
N GLU A 171 -5.20 9.39 7.99
CA GLU A 171 -5.19 10.80 8.36
C GLU A 171 -5.73 11.69 7.24
N GLU A 172 -6.49 12.72 7.63
CA GLU A 172 -7.06 13.68 6.67
C GLU A 172 -5.98 14.47 5.93
N SER A 173 -4.89 14.80 6.63
CA SER A 173 -3.73 15.51 6.06
C SER A 173 -2.98 14.69 5.02
N LEU A 174 -3.16 13.37 5.00
CA LEU A 174 -2.47 12.45 4.10
C LEU A 174 -3.33 11.98 2.93
N LEU A 175 -4.61 12.34 2.91
CA LEU A 175 -5.59 11.81 1.97
C LEU A 175 -6.21 12.92 1.15
N GLU A 176 -6.25 12.73 -0.16
CA GLU A 176 -7.07 13.55 -1.04
C GLU A 176 -8.55 13.32 -0.74
N ALA A 177 -9.25 14.37 -0.29
CA ALA A 177 -10.64 14.24 0.19
C ALA A 177 -11.58 13.65 -0.88
N ARG A 178 -11.39 14.05 -2.14
CA ARG A 178 -12.27 13.68 -3.26
C ARG A 178 -11.86 12.40 -3.99
N GLU A 179 -10.83 11.70 -3.53
CA GLU A 179 -10.26 10.51 -4.18
C GLU A 179 -10.20 9.33 -3.22
N GLY A 180 -10.39 8.12 -3.73
CA GLY A 180 -10.18 6.89 -2.95
C GLY A 180 -8.69 6.62 -2.79
N ASN A 181 -8.29 6.02 -1.67
CA ASN A 181 -6.91 5.57 -1.44
C ASN A 181 -6.91 4.06 -1.26
N TYR A 182 -6.77 3.33 -2.36
CA TYR A 182 -6.95 1.89 -2.38
C TYR A 182 -5.65 1.14 -2.12
N LEU A 183 -5.68 0.23 -1.15
CA LEU A 183 -4.76 -0.89 -1.04
C LEU A 183 -5.35 -2.06 -1.81
N ALA A 184 -4.64 -2.61 -2.78
CA ALA A 184 -5.08 -3.78 -3.53
C ALA A 184 -4.18 -4.99 -3.27
N ALA A 185 -4.70 -6.20 -3.50
CA ALA A 185 -3.92 -7.42 -3.52
C ALA A 185 -4.34 -8.32 -4.68
N VAL A 186 -3.36 -8.96 -5.29
CA VAL A 186 -3.55 -9.93 -6.37
C VAL A 186 -3.21 -11.32 -5.88
N ALA A 187 -4.11 -12.26 -6.15
CA ALA A 187 -3.87 -13.68 -5.98
C ALA A 187 -3.96 -14.36 -7.34
N ILE A 188 -2.96 -15.17 -7.67
CA ILE A 188 -2.91 -15.99 -8.89
C ILE A 188 -2.57 -17.40 -8.46
N LYS A 189 -3.36 -18.38 -8.93
CA LYS A 189 -3.08 -19.80 -8.69
C LYS A 189 -3.78 -20.66 -9.72
N ASN A 190 -3.11 -21.67 -10.26
CA ASN A 190 -3.73 -22.68 -11.15
C ASN A 190 -4.59 -22.06 -12.29
N LYS A 191 -4.11 -20.97 -12.90
CA LYS A 191 -4.82 -20.18 -13.94
C LYS A 191 -6.05 -19.38 -13.48
N GLU A 192 -6.40 -19.43 -12.20
CA GLU A 192 -7.36 -18.52 -11.59
C GLU A 192 -6.64 -17.26 -11.12
N SER A 193 -7.31 -16.10 -11.22
CA SER A 193 -6.81 -14.87 -10.63
C SER A 193 -7.94 -14.07 -9.97
N ALA A 194 -7.60 -13.36 -8.90
CA ALA A 194 -8.50 -12.46 -8.22
C ALA A 194 -7.78 -11.18 -7.82
N LEU A 195 -8.56 -10.10 -7.84
CA LEU A 195 -8.16 -8.79 -7.33
C LEU A 195 -9.07 -8.45 -6.15
N ALA A 196 -8.46 -8.16 -5.01
CA ALA A 196 -9.12 -7.56 -3.87
C ALA A 196 -8.63 -6.12 -3.71
N TRP A 197 -9.48 -5.20 -3.28
CA TRP A 197 -9.08 -3.83 -2.99
C TRP A 197 -9.90 -3.21 -1.87
N LEU A 198 -9.24 -2.38 -1.08
CA LEU A 198 -9.75 -1.80 0.14
C LEU A 198 -9.41 -0.30 0.20
N ASP A 199 -10.39 0.55 0.48
CA ASP A 199 -10.11 1.89 1.02
C ASP A 199 -10.17 1.83 2.55
N MET A 200 -9.01 1.81 3.20
CA MET A 200 -8.87 1.72 4.66
C MET A 200 -9.54 2.88 5.39
N SER A 201 -9.59 4.06 4.77
CA SER A 201 -10.16 5.26 5.35
C SER A 201 -11.69 5.24 5.40
N THR A 202 -12.34 4.40 4.59
CA THR A 202 -13.80 4.24 4.55
C THR A 202 -14.30 2.84 4.92
N GLY A 203 -13.38 1.87 5.01
CA GLY A 203 -13.69 0.46 5.24
C GLY A 203 -14.33 -0.24 4.04
N GLU A 204 -14.34 0.38 2.85
CA GLU A 204 -14.87 -0.23 1.62
C GLU A 204 -13.95 -1.32 1.12
N PHE A 205 -14.45 -2.55 1.12
CA PHE A 205 -13.70 -3.72 0.71
C PHE A 205 -14.44 -4.45 -0.40
N PHE A 206 -13.79 -4.57 -1.55
CA PHE A 206 -14.29 -5.28 -2.71
C PHE A 206 -13.34 -6.39 -3.13
N VAL A 207 -13.90 -7.41 -3.77
CA VAL A 207 -13.14 -8.50 -4.34
C VAL A 207 -13.79 -8.95 -5.64
N ARG A 208 -12.97 -9.36 -6.60
CA ARG A 208 -13.42 -9.81 -7.91
C ARG A 208 -12.56 -10.96 -8.41
N SER A 209 -13.21 -12.00 -8.92
CA SER A 209 -12.58 -13.02 -9.75
C SER A 209 -12.41 -12.48 -11.18
N LEU A 210 -11.25 -12.72 -11.78
CA LEU A 210 -10.86 -12.16 -13.08
C LEU A 210 -10.80 -13.21 -14.20
N GLY A 211 -11.13 -14.46 -13.90
CA GLY A 211 -11.36 -15.49 -14.91
C GLY A 211 -11.42 -16.89 -14.32
N ASP A 212 -12.34 -17.68 -14.86
CA ASP A 212 -12.34 -19.14 -14.80
C ASP A 212 -11.73 -19.68 -16.10
N ASN A 213 -10.74 -20.58 -15.99
CA ASN A 213 -10.36 -21.59 -17.00
C ASN A 213 -10.60 -21.23 -18.48
N THR A 214 -9.86 -20.26 -19.04
CA THR A 214 -9.63 -20.23 -20.50
C THR A 214 -8.25 -20.81 -20.80
N GLU A 215 -8.14 -21.54 -21.91
CA GLU A 215 -6.92 -22.24 -22.33
C GLU A 215 -5.74 -21.27 -22.60
N ASN A 216 -6.02 -19.98 -22.72
CA ASN A 216 -5.06 -18.92 -23.05
C ASN A 216 -4.72 -18.04 -21.83
N ASN A 217 -3.49 -18.14 -21.34
CA ASN A 217 -2.95 -17.37 -20.21
C ASN A 217 -2.92 -15.83 -20.45
N THR A 218 -2.94 -15.39 -21.71
CA THR A 218 -2.86 -13.97 -22.09
C THR A 218 -4.12 -13.19 -21.66
N ASP A 219 -5.31 -13.76 -21.86
CA ASP A 219 -6.58 -13.07 -21.60
C ASP A 219 -6.76 -12.75 -20.10
N ASN A 220 -6.25 -13.62 -19.22
CA ASN A 220 -6.31 -13.42 -17.77
C ASN A 220 -5.35 -12.29 -17.31
N ARG A 221 -4.18 -12.18 -17.94
CA ARG A 221 -3.23 -11.08 -17.67
C ARG A 221 -3.80 -9.73 -18.11
N ASP A 222 -4.45 -9.67 -19.27
CA ASP A 222 -5.06 -8.43 -19.78
C ASP A 222 -6.26 -8.01 -18.92
N ALA A 223 -7.09 -8.96 -18.49
CA ALA A 223 -8.20 -8.70 -17.57
C ALA A 223 -7.70 -8.18 -16.20
N LEU A 224 -6.60 -8.73 -15.71
CA LEU A 224 -5.92 -8.28 -14.50
C LEU A 224 -5.34 -6.87 -14.66
N ALA A 225 -4.60 -6.61 -15.74
CA ALA A 225 -4.05 -5.29 -16.04
C ALA A 225 -5.16 -4.23 -16.17
N ALA A 226 -6.25 -4.53 -16.88
CA ALA A 226 -7.41 -3.67 -17.00
C ALA A 226 -8.08 -3.39 -15.63
N SER A 227 -8.14 -4.39 -14.76
CA SER A 227 -8.75 -4.26 -13.43
C SER A 227 -7.86 -3.45 -12.47
N ILE A 228 -6.55 -3.68 -12.49
CA ILE A 228 -5.57 -2.87 -11.75
C ILE A 228 -5.62 -1.41 -12.23
N ALA A 229 -5.60 -1.17 -13.55
CA ALA A 229 -5.67 0.18 -14.12
C ALA A 229 -7.00 0.88 -13.77
N ARG A 230 -8.10 0.13 -13.67
CA ARG A 230 -9.39 0.66 -13.23
C ARG A 230 -9.40 1.06 -11.76
N VAL A 231 -8.89 0.19 -10.88
CA VAL A 231 -8.85 0.43 -9.43
C VAL A 231 -7.83 1.52 -9.10
N ALA A 232 -6.72 1.57 -9.84
CA ALA A 232 -5.59 2.48 -9.66
C ALA A 232 -5.14 2.54 -8.18
N PRO A 233 -4.72 1.40 -7.59
CA PRO A 233 -4.46 1.32 -6.16
C PRO A 233 -3.17 2.04 -5.76
N SER A 234 -3.19 2.90 -4.75
CA SER A 234 -1.99 3.57 -4.22
C SER A 234 -0.88 2.59 -3.82
N GLU A 235 -1.24 1.36 -3.47
CA GLU A 235 -0.32 0.27 -3.18
C GLU A 235 -0.92 -1.06 -3.63
N LEU A 236 -0.15 -1.85 -4.38
CA LEU A 236 -0.57 -3.16 -4.87
C LEU A 236 0.27 -4.26 -4.24
N LEU A 237 -0.37 -5.14 -3.48
CA LEU A 237 0.26 -6.31 -2.89
C LEU A 237 0.24 -7.49 -3.87
N TYR A 238 1.34 -8.20 -3.96
CA TYR A 238 1.41 -9.45 -4.72
C TYR A 238 2.40 -10.42 -4.09
N VAL A 239 2.21 -11.71 -4.34
CA VAL A 239 3.20 -12.72 -4.00
C VAL A 239 4.00 -13.03 -5.25
N ASP A 240 5.32 -13.08 -5.11
CA ASP A 240 6.19 -13.55 -6.19
C ASP A 240 6.11 -15.08 -6.27
N ASP A 241 5.11 -15.57 -6.98
CA ASP A 241 4.85 -16.98 -7.24
C ASP A 241 4.56 -17.15 -8.74
N ASP A 242 5.12 -18.18 -9.36
CA ASP A 242 4.91 -18.52 -10.79
C ASP A 242 5.37 -17.50 -11.86
N GLY A 243 6.32 -16.60 -11.56
CA GLY A 243 6.98 -15.76 -12.57
C GLY A 243 6.09 -14.67 -13.19
N PHE A 244 4.99 -14.32 -12.53
CA PHE A 244 4.23 -13.11 -12.82
C PHE A 244 4.60 -12.02 -11.83
N THR A 245 5.30 -10.99 -12.30
CA THR A 245 5.62 -9.81 -11.51
C THR A 245 4.74 -8.64 -11.98
N PRO A 246 3.77 -8.17 -11.19
CA PRO A 246 2.92 -7.04 -11.56
C PRO A 246 3.69 -5.73 -11.76
N LYS A 247 4.98 -5.66 -11.41
CA LYS A 247 5.83 -4.48 -11.64
C LYS A 247 5.90 -4.07 -13.10
N ASP A 248 5.74 -5.01 -14.04
CA ASP A 248 5.66 -4.71 -15.48
C ASP A 248 4.36 -3.99 -15.86
N ILE A 249 3.34 -4.04 -14.99
CA ILE A 249 1.98 -3.55 -15.23
C ILE A 249 1.66 -2.36 -14.30
N TYR A 250 2.29 -2.29 -13.12
CA TYR A 250 2.01 -1.30 -12.09
C TYR A 250 3.25 -1.00 -11.25
N GLU A 251 3.73 0.25 -11.32
CA GLU A 251 4.93 0.70 -10.60
C GLU A 251 4.78 0.65 -9.07
N GLY A 252 3.58 0.85 -8.54
CA GLY A 252 3.29 0.83 -7.09
C GLY A 252 3.16 -0.57 -6.46
N ALA A 253 3.74 -1.59 -7.08
CA ALA A 253 3.65 -2.98 -6.62
C ALA A 253 4.66 -3.28 -5.49
N THR A 254 4.11 -3.73 -4.36
CA THR A 254 4.83 -4.18 -3.16
C THR A 254 4.77 -5.70 -3.07
N THR A 255 5.95 -6.33 -2.97
CA THR A 255 6.08 -7.78 -2.86
C THR A 255 5.78 -8.23 -1.42
N LEU A 256 4.89 -9.20 -1.27
CA LEU A 256 4.64 -9.91 -0.02
C LEU A 256 5.65 -11.04 0.16
N VAL A 257 6.04 -11.28 1.42
CA VAL A 257 7.09 -12.25 1.76
C VAL A 257 6.58 -13.69 1.67
N ALA A 258 5.30 -13.95 1.91
CA ALA A 258 4.77 -15.30 1.96
C ALA A 258 3.34 -15.43 1.38
N PRO A 259 3.08 -16.47 0.56
CA PRO A 259 1.72 -16.81 0.13
C PRO A 259 0.87 -17.28 1.30
N ILE A 260 -0.42 -16.94 1.26
CA ILE A 260 -1.43 -17.45 2.18
C ILE A 260 -2.16 -18.60 1.49
N SER A 261 -2.24 -19.77 2.14
CA SER A 261 -3.01 -20.89 1.60
C SER A 261 -4.51 -20.56 1.58
N SER A 262 -5.27 -21.14 0.64
CA SER A 262 -6.71 -20.89 0.53
C SER A 262 -7.49 -21.25 1.81
N GLN A 263 -7.05 -22.29 2.53
CA GLN A 263 -7.65 -22.67 3.80
C GLN A 263 -7.40 -21.61 4.87
N ARG A 264 -6.13 -21.20 5.06
CA ARG A 264 -5.77 -20.16 6.03
C ARG A 264 -6.42 -18.82 5.68
N ALA A 265 -6.57 -18.51 4.40
CA ALA A 265 -7.23 -17.30 3.92
C ALA A 265 -8.69 -17.24 4.39
N LEU A 266 -9.45 -18.33 4.22
CA LEU A 266 -10.83 -18.40 4.68
C LEU A 266 -10.93 -18.27 6.21
N ASP A 267 -10.05 -18.95 6.94
CA ASP A 267 -10.02 -18.89 8.40
C ASP A 267 -9.71 -17.47 8.89
N LEU A 268 -8.72 -16.79 8.29
CA LEU A 268 -8.39 -15.39 8.57
C LEU A 268 -9.57 -14.44 8.35
N LEU A 269 -10.30 -14.63 7.25
CA LEU A 269 -11.48 -13.80 6.96
C LEU A 269 -12.60 -14.05 7.96
N ARG A 270 -12.84 -15.30 8.38
CA ARG A 270 -13.85 -15.64 9.40
C ARG A 270 -13.46 -15.21 10.81
N GLU A 271 -12.16 -15.18 11.12
CA GLU A 271 -11.63 -14.62 12.37
C GLU A 271 -11.88 -13.11 12.44
N HIS A 272 -11.75 -12.39 11.31
CA HIS A 272 -11.87 -10.94 11.27
C HIS A 272 -13.31 -10.44 11.06
N PHE A 273 -14.09 -11.11 10.20
CA PHE A 273 -15.43 -10.70 9.82
C PHE A 273 -16.48 -11.63 10.43
N SER A 274 -17.51 -11.05 11.04
CA SER A 274 -18.63 -11.83 11.61
C SER A 274 -19.43 -12.58 10.55
N THR A 275 -19.51 -12.01 9.34
CA THR A 275 -20.15 -12.63 8.18
C THR A 275 -19.31 -12.34 6.94
N ILE A 276 -19.18 -13.33 6.07
CA ILE A 276 -18.62 -13.21 4.73
C ILE A 276 -19.65 -13.76 3.76
N ASP A 277 -19.65 -13.26 2.53
CA ASP A 277 -20.53 -13.77 1.48
C ASP A 277 -20.13 -15.21 1.13
N ASP A 278 -21.11 -16.11 1.07
CA ASP A 278 -20.90 -17.54 0.82
C ASP A 278 -20.42 -17.80 -0.62
N ASP A 279 -20.63 -16.85 -1.53
CA ASP A 279 -20.18 -16.93 -2.93
C ASP A 279 -18.69 -16.54 -3.10
N LEU A 280 -17.97 -16.20 -2.02
CA LEU A 280 -16.53 -15.91 -2.10
C LEU A 280 -15.75 -17.17 -2.52
N GLN A 281 -15.26 -17.15 -3.76
CA GLN A 281 -14.40 -18.20 -4.28
C GLN A 281 -13.06 -18.28 -3.53
N ARG A 282 -12.42 -19.44 -3.55
CA ARG A 282 -11.14 -19.67 -2.85
C ARG A 282 -10.06 -18.67 -3.22
N ILE A 283 -9.92 -18.35 -4.51
CA ILE A 283 -8.91 -17.40 -4.99
C ILE A 283 -9.20 -15.97 -4.52
N MET A 284 -10.48 -15.59 -4.44
CA MET A 284 -10.95 -14.32 -3.91
C MET A 284 -10.63 -14.20 -2.41
N CYS A 285 -10.84 -15.27 -1.64
CA CYS A 285 -10.45 -15.33 -0.24
C CYS A 285 -8.96 -15.08 -0.05
N VAL A 286 -8.10 -15.66 -0.90
CA VAL A 286 -6.65 -15.46 -0.82
C VAL A 286 -6.28 -13.99 -1.01
N ALA A 287 -6.78 -13.34 -2.08
CA ALA A 287 -6.52 -11.93 -2.34
C ALA A 287 -7.00 -11.03 -1.18
N ALA A 288 -8.20 -11.28 -0.67
CA ALA A 288 -8.73 -10.52 0.47
C ALA A 288 -7.92 -10.75 1.75
N ALA A 289 -7.51 -11.99 2.03
CA ALA A 289 -6.70 -12.33 3.19
C ALA A 289 -5.30 -11.68 3.16
N HIS A 290 -4.72 -11.49 1.99
CA HIS A 290 -3.46 -10.74 1.84
C HIS A 290 -3.59 -9.29 2.32
N ILE A 291 -4.68 -8.60 1.96
CA ILE A 291 -4.97 -7.25 2.46
C ILE A 291 -5.13 -7.27 3.98
N VAL A 292 -5.96 -8.18 4.51
CA VAL A 292 -6.20 -8.27 5.96
C VAL A 292 -4.90 -8.55 6.71
N SER A 293 -4.08 -9.50 6.24
CA SER A 293 -2.79 -9.81 6.86
C SER A 293 -1.83 -8.62 6.81
N TYR A 294 -1.77 -7.90 5.69
CA TYR A 294 -0.93 -6.70 5.56
C TYR A 294 -1.39 -5.57 6.47
N LEU A 295 -2.69 -5.42 6.67
CA LEU A 295 -3.21 -4.45 7.64
C LEU A 295 -2.84 -4.80 9.08
N HIS A 296 -2.85 -6.07 9.47
CA HIS A 296 -2.37 -6.48 10.80
C HIS A 296 -0.88 -6.13 10.99
N LEU A 297 -0.07 -6.27 9.93
CA LEU A 297 1.35 -5.89 9.98
C LEU A 297 1.55 -4.36 10.07
N THR A 298 0.75 -3.58 9.34
CA THR A 298 0.94 -2.13 9.23
C THR A 298 0.26 -1.33 10.33
N GLN A 299 -0.95 -1.73 10.74
CA GLN A 299 -1.75 -1.05 11.76
C GLN A 299 -1.58 -1.63 13.16
N MET A 300 -1.04 -2.86 13.26
CA MET A 300 -0.78 -3.54 14.53
C MET A 300 -2.06 -3.58 15.40
N GLU A 301 -2.03 -3.02 16.61
CA GLU A 301 -3.18 -3.01 17.53
C GLU A 301 -4.32 -2.08 17.11
N ASN A 302 -4.10 -1.18 16.14
CA ASN A 302 -5.05 -0.12 15.74
C ASN A 302 -5.78 -0.45 14.44
N MET A 303 -6.28 -1.67 14.30
CA MET A 303 -7.01 -2.10 13.10
C MET A 303 -8.28 -1.24 12.87
N PRO A 304 -8.50 -0.73 11.65
CA PRO A 304 -9.74 -0.03 11.30
C PRO A 304 -10.93 -0.99 11.26
N HIS A 305 -12.14 -0.45 11.37
CA HIS A 305 -13.33 -1.21 11.05
C HIS A 305 -13.43 -1.42 9.54
N LEU A 306 -13.40 -2.68 9.12
CA LEU A 306 -13.56 -3.09 7.73
C LEU A 306 -14.97 -3.64 7.52
N ARG A 307 -15.58 -3.30 6.38
CA ARG A 307 -16.78 -4.02 5.91
C ARG A 307 -16.35 -5.34 5.31
N SER A 308 -17.22 -6.36 5.43
CA SER A 308 -16.99 -7.65 4.78
C SER A 308 -16.77 -7.49 3.28
N PRO A 309 -15.82 -8.22 2.67
CA PRO A 309 -15.53 -8.11 1.24
C PRO A 309 -16.79 -8.31 0.41
N GLN A 310 -17.10 -7.33 -0.44
CA GLN A 310 -18.23 -7.41 -1.36
C GLN A 310 -17.75 -7.94 -2.72
N ILE A 311 -18.46 -8.93 -3.25
CA ILE A 311 -18.17 -9.46 -4.58
C ILE A 311 -18.59 -8.43 -5.63
N GLU A 312 -17.62 -7.90 -6.37
CA GLU A 312 -17.93 -7.13 -7.57
C GLU A 312 -18.07 -8.08 -8.75
N GLN A 313 -19.33 -8.30 -9.16
CA GLN A 313 -19.63 -9.10 -10.33
C GLN A 313 -19.06 -8.43 -11.58
N GLY A 314 -18.27 -9.17 -12.37
CA GLY A 314 -17.76 -8.68 -13.65
C GLY A 314 -18.86 -8.50 -14.70
N ALA A 315 -19.92 -9.31 -14.61
CA ALA A 315 -21.12 -9.16 -15.40
C ALA A 315 -21.84 -7.85 -15.01
N GLY A 316 -22.07 -6.98 -15.98
CA GLY A 316 -22.70 -5.68 -15.73
C GLY A 316 -21.72 -4.49 -15.71
N ILE A 317 -20.43 -4.68 -15.97
CA ILE A 317 -19.44 -3.59 -16.10
C ILE A 317 -18.71 -3.68 -17.45
N MET A 318 -18.57 -2.56 -18.14
CA MET A 318 -17.77 -2.45 -19.35
C MET A 318 -16.28 -2.55 -19.02
N MET A 319 -15.60 -3.55 -19.58
CA MET A 319 -14.16 -3.67 -19.49
C MET A 319 -13.49 -2.69 -20.44
N LEU A 320 -12.57 -1.89 -19.90
CA LEU A 320 -11.72 -0.96 -20.64
C LEU A 320 -10.29 -1.23 -20.21
N ASP A 321 -9.41 -1.48 -21.18
CA ASP A 321 -7.98 -1.63 -20.93
C ASP A 321 -7.34 -0.32 -20.45
N ALA A 322 -6.09 -0.42 -19.99
CA ALA A 322 -5.36 0.73 -19.47
C ALA A 322 -5.16 1.83 -20.53
N ALA A 323 -4.85 1.43 -21.77
CA ALA A 323 -4.59 2.37 -22.88
C ALA A 323 -5.84 3.18 -23.23
N THR A 324 -7.00 2.53 -23.34
CA THR A 324 -8.29 3.16 -23.61
C THR A 324 -8.67 4.13 -22.49
N ARG A 325 -8.47 3.75 -21.23
CA ARG A 325 -8.74 4.63 -20.07
C ARG A 325 -7.88 5.89 -20.09
N ASN A 326 -6.60 5.74 -20.41
CA ASN A 326 -5.66 6.85 -20.51
C ASN A 326 -5.97 7.76 -21.70
N ASN A 327 -6.28 7.19 -22.87
CA ASN A 327 -6.63 7.95 -24.07
C ASN A 327 -7.97 8.68 -23.95
N LEU A 328 -8.93 8.13 -23.20
CA LEU A 328 -10.19 8.79 -22.88
C LEU A 328 -10.06 9.82 -21.75
N GLU A 329 -8.89 9.91 -21.11
CA GLU A 329 -8.61 10.82 -19.99
C GLU A 329 -9.72 10.80 -18.93
N LEU A 330 -10.19 9.61 -18.53
CA LEU A 330 -11.39 9.48 -17.71
C LEU A 330 -11.24 10.18 -16.35
N VAL A 331 -10.13 9.91 -15.64
CA VAL A 331 -9.87 10.42 -14.29
C VAL A 331 -8.68 11.39 -14.28
N ARG A 332 -7.65 11.11 -15.08
CA ARG A 332 -6.44 11.91 -15.27
C ARG A 332 -6.21 12.13 -16.76
N SER A 333 -5.60 13.26 -17.08
CA SER A 333 -5.10 13.57 -18.42
C SER A 333 -3.83 12.78 -18.74
N LEU A 334 -3.37 12.85 -19.99
CA LEU A 334 -2.12 12.24 -20.45
C LEU A 334 -0.88 12.80 -19.73
N SER A 335 -0.95 14.00 -19.15
CA SER A 335 0.12 14.56 -18.30
C SER A 335 0.09 14.02 -16.87
N GLY A 336 -0.89 13.18 -16.52
CA GLY A 336 -1.11 12.65 -15.16
C GLY A 336 -1.89 13.59 -14.24
N GLU A 337 -2.21 14.80 -14.69
CA GLU A 337 -3.00 15.75 -13.92
C GLU A 337 -4.49 15.41 -13.95
N LYS A 338 -5.19 15.65 -12.84
CA LYS A 338 -6.66 15.59 -12.83
C LYS A 338 -7.27 16.67 -13.72
N LYS A 339 -6.66 17.84 -13.78
CA LYS A 339 -7.14 18.94 -14.63
C LYS A 339 -7.11 18.51 -16.09
N GLY A 340 -8.20 18.74 -16.81
CA GLY A 340 -8.35 18.36 -18.22
C GLY A 340 -8.99 16.99 -18.43
N SER A 341 -9.13 16.17 -17.39
CA SER A 341 -9.83 14.88 -17.47
C SER A 341 -11.35 15.04 -17.53
N LEU A 342 -12.05 14.01 -18.02
CA LEU A 342 -13.52 13.97 -18.03
C LEU A 342 -14.08 14.17 -16.61
N LEU A 343 -13.51 13.48 -15.61
CA LEU A 343 -13.91 13.65 -14.20
C LEU A 343 -13.83 15.11 -13.76
N SER A 344 -12.77 15.84 -14.13
CA SER A 344 -12.62 17.25 -13.75
C SER A 344 -13.69 18.16 -14.35
N VAL A 345 -14.23 17.80 -15.52
CA VAL A 345 -15.28 18.55 -16.21
C VAL A 345 -16.66 18.29 -15.61
N ILE A 346 -16.94 17.06 -15.17
CA ILE A 346 -18.27 16.64 -14.72
C ILE A 346 -18.46 16.61 -13.21
N ASP A 347 -17.38 16.71 -12.42
CA ASP A 347 -17.46 16.62 -10.95
C ASP A 347 -18.02 17.91 -10.30
N TYR A 348 -19.35 18.00 -10.28
CA TYR A 348 -20.12 19.00 -9.53
C TYR A 348 -20.73 18.44 -8.24
N THR A 349 -20.12 17.39 -7.67
CA THR A 349 -20.60 16.74 -6.45
C THR A 349 -20.38 17.63 -5.22
N CYS A 350 -21.33 17.62 -4.29
CA CYS A 350 -21.35 18.51 -3.14
C CYS A 350 -20.55 18.00 -1.93
N SER A 351 -20.13 16.73 -1.92
CA SER A 351 -19.44 16.12 -0.78
C SER A 351 -18.26 15.24 -1.23
N PRO A 352 -17.24 15.06 -0.36
CA PRO A 352 -16.11 14.17 -0.65
C PRO A 352 -16.53 12.74 -1.01
N ALA A 353 -17.47 12.16 -0.26
CA ALA A 353 -18.02 10.84 -0.54
C ALA A 353 -18.73 10.77 -1.90
N GLY A 354 -19.47 11.81 -2.28
CA GLY A 354 -20.09 11.90 -3.60
C GLY A 354 -19.07 11.96 -4.74
N ALA A 355 -17.96 12.68 -4.55
CA ALA A 355 -16.88 12.77 -5.53
C ALA A 355 -16.21 11.41 -5.76
N ARG A 356 -15.90 10.68 -4.68
CA ARG A 356 -15.35 9.31 -4.75
C ARG A 356 -16.32 8.35 -5.46
N ALA A 357 -17.60 8.41 -5.12
CA ALA A 357 -18.62 7.59 -5.77
C ALA A 357 -18.77 7.91 -7.28
N LEU A 358 -18.65 9.18 -7.67
CA LEU A 358 -18.67 9.57 -9.08
C LEU A 358 -17.44 9.03 -9.82
N ALA A 359 -16.25 9.18 -9.25
CA ALA A 359 -15.01 8.65 -9.81
C ALA A 359 -15.09 7.12 -9.99
N GLN A 360 -15.56 6.39 -8.97
CA GLN A 360 -15.75 4.94 -9.03
C GLN A 360 -16.73 4.54 -10.15
N ARG A 361 -17.87 5.24 -10.28
CA ARG A 361 -18.86 4.96 -11.33
C ARG A 361 -18.34 5.27 -12.73
N LEU A 362 -17.56 6.33 -12.89
CA LEU A 362 -16.93 6.67 -14.16
C LEU A 362 -15.89 5.61 -14.56
N SER A 363 -15.14 5.09 -13.59
CA SER A 363 -14.17 4.02 -13.80
C SER A 363 -14.83 2.66 -14.07
N ALA A 364 -16.08 2.44 -13.68
CA ALA A 364 -16.82 1.20 -13.90
C ALA A 364 -18.17 1.45 -14.59
N PRO A 365 -18.19 1.77 -15.91
CA PRO A 365 -19.43 1.98 -16.65
C PRO A 365 -20.29 0.73 -16.61
N LEU A 366 -21.58 0.89 -16.30
CA LEU A 366 -22.50 -0.25 -16.21
C LEU A 366 -22.95 -0.72 -17.59
N THR A 367 -23.14 -2.03 -17.73
CA THR A 367 -23.80 -2.67 -18.88
C THR A 367 -25.16 -3.27 -18.51
N ASP A 368 -25.51 -3.32 -17.22
CA ASP A 368 -26.85 -3.74 -16.78
C ASP A 368 -27.89 -2.64 -17.04
N LEU A 369 -28.83 -2.94 -17.94
CA LEU A 369 -29.86 -2.00 -18.37
C LEU A 369 -30.81 -1.62 -17.24
N ALA A 370 -31.16 -2.55 -16.34
CA ALA A 370 -32.09 -2.28 -15.26
C ALA A 370 -31.52 -1.24 -14.29
N THR A 371 -30.25 -1.41 -13.88
CA THR A 371 -29.55 -0.44 -13.02
C THR A 371 -29.35 0.90 -13.73
N LEU A 372 -29.05 0.90 -15.03
CA LEU A 372 -28.95 2.15 -15.81
C LEU A 372 -30.27 2.91 -15.85
N GLN A 373 -31.38 2.22 -16.13
CA GLN A 373 -32.72 2.81 -16.15
C GLN A 373 -33.11 3.37 -14.79
N ALA A 374 -32.84 2.65 -13.69
CA ALA A 374 -33.08 3.15 -12.35
C ALA A 374 -32.28 4.45 -12.06
N ARG A 375 -31.01 4.51 -12.47
CA ARG A 375 -30.20 5.73 -12.34
C ARG A 375 -30.77 6.88 -13.17
N HIS A 376 -31.20 6.62 -14.41
CA HIS A 376 -31.79 7.63 -15.28
C HIS A 376 -33.10 8.18 -14.71
N GLN A 377 -33.95 7.33 -14.13
CA GLN A 377 -35.17 7.74 -13.46
C GLN A 377 -34.87 8.66 -12.27
N CYS A 378 -33.88 8.32 -11.42
CA CYS A 378 -33.45 9.20 -10.34
C CYS A 378 -32.99 10.56 -10.87
N VAL A 379 -32.18 10.60 -11.92
CA VAL A 379 -31.73 11.85 -12.53
C VAL A 379 -32.91 12.66 -13.06
N ALA A 380 -33.84 12.04 -13.80
CA ALA A 380 -35.02 12.71 -14.34
C ALA A 380 -35.90 13.33 -13.24
N ALA A 381 -36.11 12.60 -12.14
CA ALA A 381 -36.87 13.09 -10.99
C ALA A 381 -36.23 14.36 -10.37
N PHE A 382 -34.90 14.36 -10.19
CA PHE A 382 -34.20 15.56 -9.70
C PHE A 382 -34.10 16.68 -10.72
N VAL A 383 -34.13 16.40 -12.03
CA VAL A 383 -34.18 17.42 -13.08
C VAL A 383 -35.50 18.18 -13.00
N ALA A 384 -36.62 17.46 -12.83
CA ALA A 384 -37.96 18.02 -12.69
C ALA A 384 -38.15 18.80 -11.38
N ALA A 385 -37.63 18.29 -10.26
CA ALA A 385 -37.75 18.92 -8.94
C ALA A 385 -36.59 19.89 -8.62
N GLN A 386 -36.54 21.04 -9.29
CA GLN A 386 -35.40 21.97 -9.20
C GLN A 386 -35.13 22.53 -7.80
N ASP A 387 -36.17 22.90 -7.06
CA ASP A 387 -36.04 23.46 -5.71
C ASP A 387 -35.58 22.39 -4.71
N ASP A 388 -36.15 21.18 -4.81
CA ASP A 388 -35.70 20.06 -4.00
C ASP A 388 -34.25 19.69 -4.28
N ARG A 389 -33.87 19.63 -5.56
CA ARG A 389 -32.49 19.41 -5.97
C ARG A 389 -31.55 20.47 -5.37
N ARG A 390 -31.94 21.75 -5.36
CA ARG A 390 -31.12 22.83 -4.78
C ARG A 390 -30.99 22.65 -3.27
N GLY A 391 -32.09 22.44 -2.56
CA GLY A 391 -32.10 22.24 -1.10
C GLY A 391 -31.24 21.03 -0.68
N ILE A 392 -31.41 19.89 -1.35
CA ILE A 392 -30.61 18.69 -1.08
C ILE A 392 -29.14 18.91 -1.39
N ARG A 393 -28.80 19.64 -2.48
CA ARG A 393 -27.41 19.98 -2.78
C ARG A 393 -26.77 20.83 -1.68
N ASP A 394 -27.49 21.78 -1.11
CA ASP A 394 -26.97 22.62 -0.03
C ASP A 394 -26.84 21.84 1.28
N GLN A 395 -27.78 20.95 1.59
CA GLN A 395 -27.65 20.00 2.71
C GLN A 395 -26.44 19.07 2.54
N LEU A 396 -26.21 18.54 1.33
CA LEU A 396 -25.04 17.71 1.03
C LEU A 396 -23.72 18.48 1.13
N LYS A 397 -23.67 19.78 0.81
CA LYS A 397 -22.46 20.60 1.07
C LYS A 397 -22.16 20.71 2.57
N ALA A 398 -23.21 20.70 3.40
CA ALA A 398 -23.08 20.69 4.85
C ALA A 398 -22.76 19.28 5.41
N THR A 399 -22.82 18.22 4.58
CA THR A 399 -22.28 16.91 4.95
C THR A 399 -20.77 16.88 4.71
N ALA A 400 -20.01 16.84 5.80
CA ALA A 400 -18.58 16.56 5.76
C ALA A 400 -18.31 15.06 5.56
N ASP A 401 -17.04 14.64 5.52
CA ASP A 401 -16.64 13.26 5.25
C ASP A 401 -16.82 12.34 6.47
N MET A 402 -18.07 11.96 6.73
CA MET A 402 -18.45 11.13 7.88
C MET A 402 -17.68 9.81 7.95
N MET A 403 -17.50 9.14 6.81
CA MET A 403 -16.89 7.80 6.78
C MET A 403 -15.42 7.85 7.23
N ARG A 404 -14.66 8.83 6.73
CA ARG A 404 -13.25 9.01 7.15
C ARG A 404 -13.14 9.48 8.59
N SER A 405 -14.01 10.38 9.05
CA SER A 405 -14.06 10.77 10.47
C SER A 405 -14.39 9.60 11.39
N LEU A 406 -15.34 8.74 11.03
CA LEU A 406 -15.67 7.54 11.80
C LEU A 406 -14.48 6.58 11.88
N SER A 407 -13.82 6.32 10.75
CA SER A 407 -12.65 5.42 10.71
C SER A 407 -11.52 5.93 11.61
N ARG A 408 -11.24 7.24 11.61
CA ARG A 408 -10.24 7.84 12.51
C ARG A 408 -10.62 7.72 13.99
N LEU A 409 -11.89 7.94 14.33
CA LEU A 409 -12.36 7.81 15.71
C LEU A 409 -12.22 6.36 16.23
N ILE A 410 -12.54 5.36 15.40
CA ILE A 410 -12.38 3.94 15.74
C ILE A 410 -10.90 3.59 15.98
N GLN A 411 -9.99 4.14 15.17
CA GLN A 411 -8.55 3.92 15.30
C GLN A 411 -7.90 4.73 16.44
N SER A 412 -8.69 5.44 17.26
CA SER A 412 -8.17 6.38 18.28
C SER A 412 -7.24 7.46 17.72
N ARG A 413 -7.40 7.81 16.44
CA ARG A 413 -6.67 8.87 15.72
C ARG A 413 -7.53 10.11 15.47
N GLY A 414 -8.82 10.02 15.73
CA GLY A 414 -9.78 11.12 15.57
C GLY A 414 -9.81 12.08 16.77
N GLY A 415 -10.33 13.28 16.55
CA GLY A 415 -10.47 14.32 17.57
C GLY A 415 -11.89 14.87 17.72
N PRO A 416 -12.08 15.92 18.54
CA PRO A 416 -13.37 16.57 18.74
C PRO A 416 -14.03 17.05 17.43
N ARG A 417 -13.21 17.44 16.44
CA ARG A 417 -13.69 17.86 15.12
C ARG A 417 -14.35 16.72 14.35
N ASP A 418 -13.85 15.49 14.46
CA ASP A 418 -14.46 14.31 13.82
C ASP A 418 -15.83 13.99 14.41
N LEU A 419 -16.00 14.14 15.72
CA LEU A 419 -17.30 14.00 16.37
C LEU A 419 -18.30 15.06 15.89
N LEU A 420 -17.84 16.30 15.68
CA LEU A 420 -18.68 17.36 15.10
C LEU A 420 -19.10 17.04 13.66
N VAL A 421 -18.18 16.49 12.85
CA VAL A 421 -18.47 16.03 11.49
C VAL A 421 -19.55 14.96 11.49
N LEU A 422 -19.45 13.95 12.36
CA LEU A 422 -20.46 12.91 12.48
C LEU A 422 -21.82 13.46 12.92
N ARG A 423 -21.84 14.29 13.97
CA ARG A 423 -23.07 14.93 14.44
C ARG A 423 -23.75 15.71 13.32
N GLN A 424 -23.00 16.55 12.61
CA GLN A 424 -23.54 17.37 11.54
C GLN A 424 -24.06 16.51 10.39
N GLY A 425 -23.29 15.51 9.97
CA GLY A 425 -23.67 14.62 8.89
C GLY A 425 -24.92 13.79 9.20
N LEU A 426 -25.12 13.34 10.44
CA LEU A 426 -26.35 12.67 10.88
C LEU A 426 -27.57 13.60 10.84
N ILE A 427 -27.42 14.84 11.30
CA ILE A 427 -28.49 15.86 11.24
C ILE A 427 -28.90 16.11 9.78
N GLN A 428 -27.92 16.36 8.90
CA GLN A 428 -28.20 16.60 7.48
C GLN A 428 -28.80 15.38 6.80
N SER A 429 -28.33 14.16 7.11
CA SER A 429 -28.90 12.92 6.57
C SER A 429 -30.39 12.78 6.91
N ARG A 430 -30.78 13.17 8.13
CA ARG A 430 -32.19 13.17 8.53
C ARG A 430 -33.02 14.17 7.73
N LEU A 431 -32.50 15.38 7.51
CA LEU A 431 -33.18 16.42 6.71
C LEU A 431 -33.35 15.98 5.26
N ILE A 432 -32.29 15.44 4.64
CA ILE A 432 -32.31 14.90 3.29
C ILE A 432 -33.36 13.78 3.19
N TYR A 433 -33.39 12.84 4.14
CA TYR A 433 -34.38 11.77 4.17
C TYR A 433 -35.82 12.30 4.22
N THR A 434 -36.10 13.28 5.07
CA THR A 434 -37.43 13.90 5.15
C THR A 434 -37.82 14.56 3.83
N GLN A 435 -36.89 15.25 3.16
CA GLN A 435 -37.15 15.90 1.89
C GLN A 435 -37.36 14.91 0.73
N LEU A 436 -36.56 13.84 0.67
CA LEU A 436 -36.73 12.78 -0.33
C LEU A 436 -38.08 12.07 -0.18
N THR A 437 -38.52 11.83 1.06
CA THR A 437 -39.81 11.18 1.31
C THR A 437 -41.01 12.07 0.97
N SER A 438 -40.90 13.41 1.10
CA SER A 438 -41.94 14.33 0.63
C SER A 438 -42.01 14.43 -0.89
N MET A 439 -40.85 14.43 -1.56
CA MET A 439 -40.76 14.42 -3.02
C MET A 439 -41.43 13.17 -3.62
N ASN A 440 -41.20 12.00 -3.03
CA ASN A 440 -41.78 10.74 -3.49
C ASN A 440 -43.30 10.61 -3.24
N LYS A 441 -43.88 11.44 -2.36
CA LYS A 441 -45.34 11.51 -2.16
C LYS A 441 -46.03 12.48 -3.13
N SER A 442 -45.27 13.38 -3.73
CA SER A 442 -45.77 14.42 -4.63
C SER A 442 -45.61 14.06 -6.11
N SER A 443 -44.85 12.98 -6.39
CA SER A 443 -44.71 12.33 -7.69
C SER A 443 -45.65 11.15 -7.77
#